data_AF-A0AAN6Q789-F1
#
_entry.id   AF-A0AAN6Q789-F1
#
_cell.length_a   1.000
_cell.length_b   1.000
_cell.length_c   1.000
_cell.angle_alpha   90.00
_cell.angle_beta   90.00
_cell.angle_gamma   90.00
#
_symmetry.space_group_name_H-M   'P 1'
#
loop_
_entity.id
_entity.type
_entity.pdbx_description
1 polymer ?
#
loop_
_entity_poly.entity_id
_entity_poly.type
_entity_poly.pdbx_seq_one_letter_code
_entity_poly.pdbx_strand_id
1 'polypeptide(L)'
;SVVHQTTLKTGCEWTATAKALKKNDRKWTLEVKNASHNHEADANEAELATHRVHRGLTDAMKATVQALSLNPAQRPRDIFSYLLKQFPNEVFTLKDI
;
A
#
# COMPACT_ATOMS: atom_id res chain seq x y z
N SER A 1 11.10 -6.27 10.94
CA SER A 1 9.90 -7.14 10.87
C SER A 1 9.51 -7.31 9.41
N VAL A 2 9.58 -8.53 8.88
CA VAL A 2 9.14 -8.81 7.51
C VAL A 2 7.61 -8.79 7.51
N VAL A 3 7.02 -7.84 6.81
CA VAL A 3 5.56 -7.74 6.67
C VAL A 3 5.11 -8.82 5.70
N HIS A 4 4.53 -9.91 6.20
CA HIS A 4 3.79 -10.84 5.35
C HIS A 4 2.49 -10.16 4.91
N GLN A 5 2.45 -9.68 3.67
CA GLN A 5 1.18 -9.45 2.99
C GLN A 5 0.59 -10.83 2.64
N THR A 6 -0.41 -11.27 3.41
CA THR A 6 -1.27 -12.36 2.99
C THR A 6 -2.26 -11.82 1.97
N THR A 7 -1.84 -11.76 0.71
CA THR A 7 -2.78 -11.77 -0.40
C THR A 7 -3.49 -13.12 -0.36
N LEU A 8 -4.81 -13.15 -0.20
CA LEU A 8 -5.57 -14.38 -0.44
C LEU A 8 -5.28 -14.80 -1.88
N LYS A 9 -4.67 -15.98 -2.05
CA LYS A 9 -4.40 -16.50 -3.39
C LYS A 9 -5.75 -16.85 -4.01
N THR A 10 -6.26 -15.97 -4.87
CA THR A 10 -7.50 -16.19 -5.65
C THR A 10 -7.35 -17.26 -6.72
N GLY A 11 -6.15 -17.82 -6.90
CA GLY A 11 -5.85 -18.71 -8.02
C GLY A 11 -5.81 -17.98 -9.36
N CYS A 12 -5.69 -16.65 -9.35
CA CYS A 12 -5.58 -15.84 -10.56
C CYS A 12 -4.35 -16.25 -11.36
N GLU A 13 -4.56 -16.55 -12.64
CA GLU A 13 -3.50 -16.97 -13.55
C GLU A 13 -2.82 -15.79 -14.25
N TRP A 14 -3.27 -14.56 -14.02
CA TRP A 14 -2.65 -13.37 -14.60
C TRP A 14 -1.16 -13.30 -14.22
N THR A 15 -0.29 -13.21 -15.21
CA THR A 15 1.14 -13.03 -14.96
C THR A 15 1.78 -12.13 -16.02
N ALA A 16 2.72 -11.30 -15.56
CA ALA A 16 3.57 -10.51 -16.43
C ALA A 16 5.02 -10.54 -15.95
N THR A 17 5.98 -10.21 -16.81
CA THR A 17 7.38 -10.08 -16.46
C THR A 17 7.92 -8.76 -16.96
N ALA A 18 8.49 -7.96 -16.05
CA ALA A 18 9.21 -6.74 -16.38
C ALA A 18 10.71 -7.07 -16.55
N LYS A 19 11.31 -6.66 -17.67
CA LYS A 19 12.73 -6.89 -17.98
C LYS A 19 13.36 -5.63 -18.55
N ALA A 20 14.60 -5.32 -18.14
CA ALA A 20 15.42 -4.31 -18.79
C ALA A 20 16.22 -4.96 -19.94
N LEU A 21 15.83 -4.72 -21.19
CA LEU A 21 16.37 -5.45 -22.33
C LEU A 21 17.61 -4.76 -22.89
N LYS A 22 18.71 -5.50 -23.14
CA LYS A 22 19.90 -4.90 -23.77
C LYS A 22 19.60 -4.29 -25.15
N LYS A 23 18.66 -4.90 -25.90
CA LYS A 23 18.29 -4.49 -27.26
C LYS A 23 17.55 -3.15 -27.36
N ASN A 24 17.06 -2.59 -26.24
CA ASN A 24 16.34 -1.32 -26.21
C ASN A 24 17.00 -0.33 -25.23
N ASP A 25 18.34 -0.33 -25.15
CA ASP A 25 19.11 0.49 -24.21
C ASP A 25 18.71 0.28 -22.75
N ARG A 26 18.41 -0.97 -22.37
CA ARG A 26 17.99 -1.34 -21.01
C ARG A 26 16.74 -0.61 -20.54
N LYS A 27 15.89 -0.15 -21.46
CA LYS A 27 14.56 0.36 -21.12
C LYS A 27 13.70 -0.78 -20.55
N TRP A 28 12.86 -0.43 -19.58
CA TRP A 28 11.88 -1.37 -19.02
C TRP A 28 10.90 -1.81 -20.10
N THR A 29 10.77 -3.12 -20.28
CA THR A 29 9.74 -3.75 -21.10
C THR A 29 8.89 -4.64 -20.20
N LEU A 30 7.57 -4.50 -20.30
CA LEU A 30 6.60 -5.39 -19.67
C LEU A 30 6.09 -6.39 -20.69
N GLU A 31 6.17 -7.68 -20.36
CA GLU A 31 5.66 -8.79 -21.16
C GLU A 31 4.54 -9.49 -20.39
N VAL A 32 3.30 -9.39 -20.87
CA VAL A 32 2.16 -10.13 -20.28
C VAL A 32 2.18 -11.55 -20.83
N LYS A 33 2.30 -12.55 -19.95
CA LYS A 33 2.31 -13.97 -20.33
C LYS A 33 0.93 -14.59 -20.27
N ASN A 34 0.11 -14.17 -19.31
CA ASN A 34 -1.30 -14.54 -19.23
C ASN A 34 -2.08 -13.30 -18.79
N ALA A 35 -3.09 -12.91 -19.58
CA ALA A 35 -3.91 -11.72 -19.37
C ALA A 35 -5.22 -12.02 -18.63
N SER A 36 -5.55 -13.30 -18.41
CA SER A 36 -6.82 -13.70 -17.81
C SER A 36 -6.84 -13.45 -16.31
N HIS A 37 -7.85 -12.73 -15.87
CA HIS A 37 -8.21 -12.60 -14.47
C HIS A 37 -9.41 -13.51 -14.15
N ASN A 38 -9.49 -13.99 -12.91
CA ASN A 38 -10.65 -14.73 -12.40
C ASN A 38 -11.40 -13.95 -11.30
N HIS A 39 -11.09 -12.66 -11.18
CA HIS A 39 -11.70 -11.72 -10.26
C HIS A 39 -11.69 -10.34 -10.90
N GLU A 40 -12.61 -9.48 -10.45
CA GLU A 40 -12.58 -8.06 -10.82
C GLU A 40 -11.42 -7.36 -10.11
N ALA A 41 -11.01 -6.21 -10.65
CA ALA A 41 -10.11 -5.31 -9.94
C ALA A 41 -10.88 -4.57 -8.83
N ASP A 42 -10.21 -4.29 -7.71
CA ASP A 42 -10.75 -3.42 -6.67
C ASP A 42 -11.05 -2.03 -7.27
N ALA A 43 -12.26 -1.53 -7.05
CA ALA A 43 -12.78 -0.39 -7.79
C ALA A 43 -13.03 0.84 -6.92
N ASN A 44 -13.22 0.67 -5.61
CA ASN A 44 -13.48 1.78 -4.69
C ASN A 44 -12.32 2.02 -3.72
N GLU A 45 -12.27 3.23 -3.14
CA GLU A 45 -11.20 3.63 -2.22
C GLU A 45 -11.08 2.70 -1.01
N ALA A 46 -12.18 2.17 -0.49
CA ALA A 46 -12.17 1.28 0.67
C ALA A 46 -11.54 -0.10 0.35
N GLU A 47 -11.79 -0.63 -0.83
CA GLU A 47 -11.18 -1.86 -1.34
C GLU A 47 -9.71 -1.65 -1.66
N LEU A 48 -9.37 -0.57 -2.38
CA LEU A 48 -7.99 -0.19 -2.68
C LEU A 48 -7.18 -0.01 -1.38
N ALA A 49 -7.76 0.62 -0.35
CA ALA A 49 -7.17 0.78 0.97
C ALA A 49 -6.80 -0.52 1.68
N THR A 50 -7.30 -1.68 1.24
CA THR A 50 -6.86 -2.97 1.78
C THR A 50 -5.43 -3.32 1.35
N HIS A 51 -4.98 -2.76 0.23
CA HIS A 51 -3.65 -2.95 -0.33
C HIS A 51 -2.68 -1.88 0.13
N ARG A 52 -1.49 -2.31 0.56
CA ARG A 52 -0.45 -1.40 1.04
C ARG A 52 0.04 -0.42 -0.03
N VAL A 53 -0.08 -0.74 -1.31
CA VAL A 53 0.35 0.17 -2.40
C VAL A 53 -0.56 1.40 -2.52
N HIS A 54 -1.81 1.31 -2.07
CA HIS A 54 -2.81 2.38 -2.13
C HIS A 54 -3.02 3.09 -0.79
N ARG A 55 -2.24 2.75 0.24
CA ARG A 55 -2.37 3.36 1.57
C ARG A 55 -1.00 3.61 2.19
N GLY A 56 -0.90 4.62 3.04
CA GLY A 56 0.32 4.90 3.76
C GLY A 56 0.39 6.31 4.27
N LEU A 57 1.32 6.54 5.20
CA LEU A 57 1.52 7.87 5.75
C LEU A 57 2.28 8.75 4.74
N THR A 58 1.76 9.93 4.46
CA THR A 58 2.52 11.01 3.83
C THR A 58 3.68 11.43 4.75
N ASP A 59 4.66 12.17 4.22
CA ASP A 59 5.80 12.59 5.05
C ASP A 59 5.38 13.52 6.20
N ALA A 60 4.35 14.34 6.00
CA ALA A 60 3.75 15.15 7.06
C ALA A 60 3.10 14.30 8.16
N MET A 61 2.38 13.23 7.76
CA MET A 61 1.80 12.28 8.71
C MET A 61 2.88 11.51 9.46
N LYS A 62 3.96 11.07 8.80
CA LYS A 62 5.10 10.41 9.46
C LYS A 62 5.75 11.30 10.50
N ALA A 63 5.97 12.58 10.19
CA ALA A 63 6.53 13.55 11.13
C ALA A 63 5.61 13.72 12.35
N THR A 64 4.29 13.74 12.13
CA THR A 64 3.29 13.80 13.20
C THR A 64 3.33 12.55 14.08
N VAL A 65 3.37 11.35 13.49
CA VAL A 65 3.51 10.09 14.24
C VAL A 65 4.77 10.13 15.09
N GLN A 66 5.92 10.49 14.51
CA GLN A 66 7.18 10.56 15.24
C GLN A 66 7.10 11.52 16.44
N ALA A 67 6.54 12.71 16.25
CA ALA A 67 6.40 13.70 17.32
C ALA A 67 5.49 13.20 18.46
N LEU A 68 4.35 12.59 18.11
CA LEU A 68 3.38 12.09 19.10
C LEU A 68 3.87 10.82 19.81
N SER A 69 4.63 9.99 19.12
CA SER A 69 5.24 8.77 19.69
C SER A 69 6.31 9.06 20.75
N LEU A 70 6.82 10.30 20.84
CA LEU A 70 7.74 10.69 21.93
C LEU A 70 7.05 10.72 23.30
N ASN A 71 5.72 10.84 23.35
CA ASN A 71 4.97 10.78 24.60
C ASN A 71 4.57 9.32 24.91
N PRO A 72 5.12 8.68 25.95
CA PRO A 72 4.83 7.28 26.26
C PRO A 72 3.39 7.03 26.72
N ALA A 73 2.63 8.06 27.10
CA ALA A 73 1.20 7.95 27.39
C ALA A 73 0.33 7.82 26.13
N GLN A 74 0.86 8.26 24.98
CA GLN A 74 0.12 8.28 23.72
C GLN A 74 0.10 6.89 23.10
N ARG A 75 -1.10 6.33 22.87
CA ARG A 75 -1.23 5.01 22.22
C ARG A 75 -1.34 5.17 20.70
N PRO A 76 -0.92 4.18 19.90
CA PRO A 76 -1.09 4.22 18.45
C PRO A 76 -2.53 4.50 17.98
N ARG A 77 -3.55 4.03 18.72
CA ARG A 77 -4.96 4.31 18.42
C ARG A 77 -5.35 5.78 18.60
N ASP A 78 -4.71 6.46 19.53
CA ASP A 78 -4.95 7.88 19.80
C ASP A 78 -4.29 8.73 18.70
N ILE A 79 -3.07 8.34 18.28
CA ILE A 79 -2.38 8.92 17.11
C ILE A 79 -3.20 8.69 15.83
N PHE A 80 -3.76 7.48 15.65
CA PHE A 80 -4.64 7.16 14.52
C PHE A 80 -5.87 8.07 14.49
N SER A 81 -6.55 8.21 15.62
CA SER A 81 -7.73 9.08 15.74
C SER A 81 -7.39 10.55 15.50
N TYR A 82 -6.19 11.00 15.91
CA TYR A 82 -5.69 12.34 15.63
C TYR A 82 -5.45 12.53 14.12
N LEU A 83 -4.76 11.60 13.46
CA LEU A 83 -4.47 11.68 12.03
C LEU A 83 -5.74 11.66 11.18
N LEU A 84 -6.76 10.85 11.54
CA LEU A 84 -8.04 10.85 10.81
C LEU A 84 -8.74 12.20 10.83
N LYS A 85 -8.57 12.97 11.92
CA LYS A 85 -9.14 14.32 12.03
C LYS A 85 -8.34 15.36 11.23
N GLN A 86 -7.02 15.22 11.17
CA GLN A 86 -6.15 16.17 10.48
C GLN A 86 -6.07 15.91 8.97
N PHE A 87 -6.21 14.66 8.55
CA PHE A 87 -6.03 14.20 7.18
C PHE A 87 -7.24 13.36 6.73
N PRO A 88 -8.44 13.97 6.60
CA PRO A 88 -9.68 13.22 6.35
C PRO A 88 -9.75 12.52 4.99
N ASN A 89 -8.92 12.96 4.03
CA ASN A 89 -8.88 12.41 2.67
C ASN A 89 -7.73 11.41 2.48
N GLU A 90 -6.90 11.18 3.50
CA GLU A 90 -5.76 10.27 3.40
C GLU A 90 -6.18 8.85 3.76
N VAL A 91 -5.68 7.88 2.99
CA VAL A 91 -5.99 6.47 3.17
C VAL A 91 -4.85 5.78 3.92
N PHE A 92 -5.11 5.38 5.16
CA PHE A 92 -4.16 4.67 6.02
C PHE A 92 -4.90 3.85 7.08
N THR A 93 -4.19 2.91 7.69
CA THR A 93 -4.72 2.03 8.74
C THR A 93 -3.89 2.16 10.00
N LEU A 94 -4.42 1.64 11.12
CA LEU A 94 -3.67 1.56 12.38
C LEU A 94 -2.33 0.79 12.23
N LYS A 95 -2.19 -0.09 11.23
CA LYS A 95 -0.93 -0.82 10.97
C LYS A 95 0.15 0.06 10.34
N ASP A 96 -0.21 1.22 9.82
CA ASP A 96 0.70 2.15 9.15
C ASP A 96 1.31 3.19 10.13
N ILE A 97 0.81 3.22 11.38
CA ILE A 97 1.29 4.03 12.51
C ILE A 97 2.17 3.17 13.40
#